data_AF-A0ABD1BL53-F1
#
_entry.id   AF-A0ABD1BL53-F1
#
_cell.length_a   1.000
_cell.length_b   1.000
_cell.length_c   1.000
_cell.angle_alpha   90.00
_cell.angle_beta   90.00
_cell.angle_gamma   90.00
#
_symmetry.space_group_name_H-M   'P 1'
#
loop_
_entity.id
_entity.type
_entity.pdbx_description
1 polymer ?
#
loop_
_entity_poly.entity_id
_entity_poly.type
_entity_poly.pdbx_seq_one_letter_code
_entity_poly.pdbx_strand_id
1 'polypeptide(L)'
;MDTDYPVERAYGLIIIANSLRETKVAFKHFTFEEIIKFTRMKLKMPCDKEECGKRSYVQRMINKLPSAFTIALKWENNETEEEILDTTSVLATEIDITGIYKYEGDSTCTKYLLVSMVCLSGDLYNCVAYENKRWVRHFCSQKEDIGEWDGVLSMFRKLNIRPEILFFENAMPRDQMFSAEGSGGSKDE
;
A
#
# COMPACT_ATOMS: atom_id res chain seq x y z
N MET A 1 -28.30 -6.46 -21.41
CA MET A 1 -27.83 -7.12 -20.18
C MET A 1 -26.54 -6.43 -19.82
N ASP A 2 -26.63 -5.37 -19.02
CA ASP A 2 -25.44 -4.71 -18.48
C ASP A 2 -24.81 -5.66 -17.46
N THR A 3 -23.71 -6.28 -17.85
CA THR A 3 -22.80 -6.93 -16.90
C THR A 3 -22.07 -5.81 -16.17
N ASP A 4 -22.72 -5.27 -15.14
CA ASP A 4 -22.12 -4.33 -14.20
C ASP A 4 -20.98 -5.08 -13.51
N TYR A 5 -19.76 -4.91 -14.04
CA TYR A 5 -18.56 -5.42 -13.40
C TYR A 5 -18.45 -4.73 -12.03
N PRO A 6 -18.21 -5.48 -10.94
CA PRO A 6 -18.10 -4.86 -9.64
C PRO A 6 -16.99 -3.83 -9.68
N VAL A 7 -17.34 -2.59 -9.33
CA VAL A 7 -16.40 -1.51 -9.04
C VAL A 7 -15.22 -2.10 -8.28
N GLU A 8 -14.00 -2.07 -8.84
CA GLU A 8 -12.81 -2.60 -8.18
C GLU A 8 -12.66 -1.95 -6.80
N ARG A 9 -13.08 -2.66 -5.75
CA ARG A 9 -13.11 -2.14 -4.38
C ARG A 9 -11.72 -2.12 -3.75
N ALA A 10 -10.80 -2.90 -4.29
CA ALA A 10 -9.44 -3.04 -3.80
C ALA A 10 -8.45 -3.11 -4.97
N TYR A 11 -7.33 -2.41 -4.83
CA TYR A 11 -6.19 -2.49 -5.73
C TYR A 11 -4.96 -2.91 -4.95
N GLY A 12 -4.11 -3.77 -5.52
CA GLY A 12 -2.91 -4.29 -4.86
C GLY A 12 -1.64 -4.11 -5.67
N LEU A 13 -0.52 -3.94 -4.97
CA LEU A 13 0.83 -3.91 -5.51
C LEU A 13 1.73 -4.86 -4.72
N ILE A 14 2.62 -5.57 -5.40
CA ILE A 14 3.69 -6.36 -4.77
C ILE A 14 5.01 -5.62 -4.96
N ILE A 15 5.78 -5.46 -3.89
CA ILE A 15 7.10 -4.83 -3.88
C ILE A 15 8.10 -5.76 -3.20
N ILE A 16 9.29 -5.88 -3.75
CA ILE A 16 10.40 -6.57 -3.07
C ILE A 16 10.90 -5.68 -1.93
N ALA A 17 10.90 -6.20 -0.70
CA ALA A 17 11.27 -5.45 0.50
C ALA A 17 12.63 -4.75 0.37
N ASN A 18 13.64 -5.48 -0.13
CA ASN A 18 14.98 -4.95 -0.38
C ASN A 18 15.03 -3.74 -1.31
N SER A 19 14.17 -3.69 -2.33
CA SER A 19 14.14 -2.55 -3.24
C SER A 19 13.73 -1.24 -2.56
N LEU A 20 12.97 -1.29 -1.45
CA LEU A 20 12.60 -0.10 -0.69
C LEU A 20 13.82 0.54 -0.02
N ARG A 21 14.57 -0.24 0.77
CA ARG A 21 15.75 0.27 1.48
C ARG A 21 16.86 0.67 0.51
N GLU A 22 17.13 -0.13 -0.53
CA GLU A 22 18.15 0.21 -1.54
C GLU A 22 17.84 1.53 -2.24
N THR A 23 16.56 1.74 -2.58
CA THR A 23 16.13 2.99 -3.23
C THR A 23 16.19 4.15 -2.25
N LYS A 24 15.83 3.96 -0.97
CA LYS A 24 15.98 5.00 0.05
C LYS A 24 17.45 5.41 0.26
N VAL A 25 18.37 4.44 0.29
CA VAL A 25 19.81 4.70 0.41
C VAL A 25 20.33 5.49 -0.79
N ALA A 26 19.95 5.08 -2.01
CA ALA A 26 20.35 5.76 -3.23
C ALA A 26 19.72 7.16 -3.38
N PHE A 27 18.48 7.34 -2.92
CA PHE A 27 17.70 8.58 -3.06
C PHE A 27 17.11 9.00 -1.73
N LYS A 28 17.96 9.52 -0.83
CA LYS A 28 17.57 9.87 0.56
C LYS A 28 16.37 10.83 0.66
N HIS A 29 16.22 11.71 -0.32
CA HIS A 29 15.15 12.71 -0.37
C HIS A 29 13.82 12.18 -0.92
N PHE A 30 13.80 10.96 -1.49
CA PHE A 30 12.56 10.40 -2.00
C PHE A 30 11.58 10.12 -0.86
N THR A 31 10.33 10.49 -1.11
CA THR A 31 9.14 10.08 -0.39
C THR A 31 8.87 8.59 -0.57
N PHE A 32 7.98 8.03 0.26
CA PHE A 32 7.60 6.63 0.13
C PHE A 32 6.97 6.34 -1.24
N GLU A 33 6.12 7.24 -1.72
CA GLU A 33 5.45 7.14 -3.01
C GLU A 33 6.43 7.18 -4.18
N GLU A 34 7.43 8.08 -4.13
CA GLU A 34 8.50 8.14 -5.13
C GLU A 34 9.34 6.87 -5.14
N ILE A 35 9.65 6.30 -3.96
CA ILE A 35 10.36 5.02 -3.83
C ILE A 35 9.54 3.89 -4.46
N ILE A 36 8.25 3.82 -4.18
CA ILE A 36 7.35 2.81 -4.78
C ILE A 36 7.32 2.98 -6.29
N LYS A 37 7.07 4.19 -6.78
CA LYS A 37 7.02 4.52 -8.21
C LYS A 37 8.31 4.14 -8.91
N PHE A 38 9.45 4.51 -8.35
CA PHE A 38 10.76 4.21 -8.91
C PHE A 38 11.06 2.70 -8.93
N THR A 39 10.78 2.00 -7.83
CA THR A 39 10.92 0.54 -7.74
C THR A 39 10.10 -0.17 -8.81
N ARG A 40 8.88 0.30 -9.07
CA ARG A 40 8.04 -0.23 -10.15
C ARG A 40 8.58 0.09 -11.53
N MET A 41 9.11 1.29 -11.74
CA MET A 41 9.70 1.70 -13.03
C MET A 41 10.95 0.90 -13.40
N LYS A 42 11.70 0.40 -12.40
CA LYS A 42 12.83 -0.53 -12.62
C LYS A 42 12.39 -1.85 -13.26
N LEU A 43 11.16 -2.31 -13.00
CA LEU A 43 10.58 -3.52 -13.59
C LEU A 43 10.15 -3.24 -15.05
N LYS A 44 11.11 -3.27 -15.97
CA LYS A 44 10.83 -3.17 -17.40
C LYS A 44 10.16 -4.45 -17.91
N MET A 45 9.01 -4.30 -18.57
CA MET A 45 8.29 -5.42 -19.17
C MET A 45 8.84 -5.70 -20.57
N PRO A 46 8.95 -6.97 -20.97
CA PRO A 46 9.29 -7.32 -22.35
C PRO A 46 8.17 -6.87 -23.29
N CYS A 47 8.52 -6.60 -24.55
CA CYS A 47 7.54 -6.40 -25.60
C CYS A 47 6.92 -7.75 -26.01
N ASP A 48 5.59 -7.81 -26.04
CA ASP A 48 4.84 -9.02 -26.40
C ASP A 48 4.95 -9.41 -27.88
N LYS A 49 5.48 -8.50 -28.72
CA LYS A 49 5.72 -8.77 -30.13
C LYS A 49 6.92 -9.71 -30.29
N GLU A 50 6.68 -10.86 -30.92
CA GLU A 50 7.73 -11.81 -31.28
C GLU A 50 8.87 -11.10 -32.04
N GLU A 51 10.11 -11.52 -31.75
CA GLU A 51 11.37 -10.94 -32.26
C GLU A 51 11.73 -9.51 -31.82
N CYS A 52 10.88 -8.77 -31.08
CA CYS A 52 11.23 -7.42 -30.64
C CYS A 52 12.36 -7.43 -29.58
N GLY A 53 12.26 -8.30 -28.57
CA GLY A 53 13.25 -8.45 -27.49
C GLY A 53 13.47 -7.24 -26.57
N LYS A 54 12.90 -6.07 -26.90
CA LYS A 54 13.05 -4.83 -26.13
C LYS A 54 12.26 -4.87 -24.83
N ARG A 55 12.82 -4.26 -23.79
CA ARG A 55 12.16 -4.05 -22.49
C ARG A 55 11.86 -2.57 -22.27
N SER A 56 10.61 -2.27 -21.92
CA SER A 56 10.13 -0.90 -21.73
C SER A 56 9.46 -0.72 -20.38
N TYR A 57 9.45 0.51 -19.90
CA TYR A 57 8.61 0.90 -18.77
C TYR A 57 7.14 0.86 -19.19
N VAL A 58 6.30 0.29 -18.32
CA VAL A 58 4.84 0.33 -18.48
C VAL A 58 4.27 1.34 -17.50
N GLN A 59 3.77 2.45 -18.03
CA GLN A 59 2.99 3.39 -17.24
C GLN A 59 1.63 2.78 -16.93
N ARG A 60 1.32 2.64 -15.64
CA ARG A 60 -0.01 2.22 -15.19
C ARG A 60 -0.81 3.44 -14.76
N MET A 61 -2.07 3.46 -15.18
CA MET A 61 -3.01 4.52 -14.86
C MET A 61 -4.12 3.96 -13.97
N ILE A 62 -4.65 4.81 -13.09
CA ILE A 62 -5.85 4.53 -12.31
C ILE A 62 -6.87 5.58 -12.71
N ASN A 63 -8.05 5.14 -13.17
CA ASN A 63 -9.13 6.05 -13.57
C ASN A 63 -10.19 6.14 -12.47
N LYS A 64 -10.38 5.06 -11.71
CA LYS A 64 -11.28 4.99 -10.56
C LYS A 64 -10.49 4.61 -9.31
N LEU A 65 -10.57 5.44 -8.28
CA LEU A 65 -9.86 5.20 -7.03
C LEU A 65 -10.52 4.04 -6.26
N PRO A 66 -9.76 3.02 -5.84
CA PRO A 66 -10.29 1.92 -5.04
C PRO A 66 -10.58 2.39 -3.61
N SER A 67 -11.54 1.79 -2.93
CA SER A 67 -11.80 2.10 -1.51
C SER A 67 -10.63 1.67 -0.61
N ALA A 68 -9.98 0.55 -0.97
CA ALA A 68 -8.80 0.05 -0.29
C ALA A 68 -7.62 -0.11 -1.26
N PHE A 69 -6.42 0.19 -0.78
CA PHE A 69 -5.17 -0.01 -1.50
C PHE A 69 -4.23 -0.89 -0.66
N THR A 70 -3.67 -1.93 -1.27
CA THR A 70 -2.80 -2.88 -0.57
C THR A 70 -1.40 -2.90 -1.15
N ILE A 71 -0.40 -2.97 -0.27
CA ILE A 71 0.99 -3.19 -0.65
C ILE A 71 1.46 -4.47 0.03
N ALA A 72 1.76 -5.49 -0.76
CA ALA A 72 2.42 -6.70 -0.28
C ALA A 72 3.94 -6.53 -0.40
N LEU A 73 4.66 -6.75 0.71
CA LEU A 73 6.11 -6.78 0.77
C LEU A 73 6.58 -8.22 0.63
N LYS A 74 7.35 -8.47 -0.43
CA LYS A 74 7.97 -9.76 -0.68
C LYS A 74 9.37 -9.77 -0.08
N TRP A 75 9.58 -10.57 0.95
CA TRP A 75 10.88 -10.82 1.56
C TRP A 75 11.55 -12.00 0.85
N GLU A 76 12.48 -11.72 -0.05
CA GLU A 76 13.14 -12.76 -0.86
C GLU A 76 14.37 -13.37 -0.19
N ASN A 77 14.95 -12.64 0.77
CA ASN A 77 16.16 -13.02 1.49
C ASN A 77 15.85 -13.26 2.96
N ASN A 78 16.75 -13.98 3.64
CA ASN A 78 16.76 -14.01 5.10
C ASN A 78 17.40 -12.71 5.60
N GLU A 79 16.58 -11.69 5.81
CA GLU A 79 17.04 -10.35 6.16
C GLU A 79 17.46 -10.26 7.63
N THR A 80 18.52 -9.50 7.87
CA THR A 80 19.00 -9.19 9.21
C THR A 80 18.04 -8.23 9.94
N GLU A 81 18.19 -8.13 11.26
CA GLU A 81 17.40 -7.20 12.08
C GLU A 81 17.55 -5.75 11.58
N GLU A 82 18.76 -5.37 11.18
CA GLU A 82 19.07 -4.04 10.62
C GLU A 82 18.39 -3.81 9.27
N GLU A 83 18.38 -4.80 8.37
CA GLU A 83 17.71 -4.67 7.07
C GLU A 83 16.18 -4.58 7.19
N ILE A 84 15.59 -5.31 8.13
CA ILE A 84 14.16 -5.20 8.46
C ILE A 84 13.87 -3.79 8.97
N LEU A 85 14.73 -3.23 9.81
CA LEU A 85 14.58 -1.88 10.33
C LEU A 85 14.69 -0.81 9.26
N ASP A 86 15.71 -0.90 8.43
CA ASP A 86 15.91 0.02 7.32
C ASP A 86 14.70 -0.01 6.39
N THR A 87 14.18 -1.21 6.09
CA THR A 87 12.98 -1.36 5.26
C THR A 87 11.74 -0.77 5.91
N THR A 88 11.50 -1.05 7.20
CA THR A 88 10.32 -0.57 7.92
C THR A 88 10.33 0.94 8.16
N SER A 89 11.51 1.55 8.27
CA SER A 89 11.70 3.01 8.39
C SER A 89 11.27 3.79 7.14
N VAL A 90 11.17 3.12 5.99
CA VAL A 90 10.75 3.72 4.71
C VAL A 90 9.23 3.84 4.61
N LEU A 91 8.49 3.06 5.41
CA LEU A 91 7.03 2.99 5.34
C LEU A 91 6.39 4.30 5.81
N ALA A 92 5.27 4.65 5.17
CA ALA A 92 4.46 5.81 5.54
C ALA A 92 3.06 5.39 5.98
N THR A 93 2.47 6.18 6.88
CA THR A 93 1.09 6.00 7.37
C THR A 93 0.06 6.74 6.52
N GLU A 94 0.48 7.70 5.70
CA GLU A 94 -0.33 8.38 4.69
C GLU A 94 0.40 8.28 3.35
N ILE A 95 -0.35 8.02 2.28
CA ILE A 95 0.15 8.03 0.91
C ILE A 95 -0.78 8.79 -0.01
N ASP A 96 -0.24 9.41 -1.05
CA ASP A 96 -1.02 9.90 -2.19
C ASP A 96 -0.87 8.96 -3.40
N ILE A 97 -1.97 8.38 -3.88
CA ILE A 97 -1.96 7.48 -5.03
C ILE A 97 -1.43 8.15 -6.30
N THR A 98 -1.58 9.47 -6.44
CA THR A 98 -1.04 10.22 -7.59
C THR A 98 0.49 10.27 -7.60
N GLY A 99 1.13 10.12 -6.43
CA GLY A 99 2.57 9.94 -6.31
C GLY A 99 3.06 8.60 -6.87
N ILE A 100 2.17 7.59 -6.93
CA ILE A 100 2.50 6.21 -7.31
C ILE A 100 2.01 5.88 -8.73
N TYR A 101 0.82 6.33 -9.10
CA TYR A 101 0.14 6.07 -10.38
C TYR A 101 -0.20 7.38 -11.08
N LYS A 102 -0.31 7.33 -12.40
CA LYS A 102 -0.98 8.42 -13.13
C LYS A 102 -2.48 8.30 -12.89
N TYR A 103 -3.10 9.35 -12.36
CA TYR A 103 -4.52 9.39 -12.05
C TYR A 103 -5.25 10.27 -13.08
N GLU A 104 -6.27 9.73 -13.74
CA GLU A 104 -7.12 10.44 -14.71
C GLU A 104 -8.60 10.30 -14.33
N GLY A 105 -8.92 10.54 -13.06
CA GLY A 105 -10.29 10.56 -12.57
C GLY A 105 -10.68 11.92 -11.99
N ASP A 106 -11.93 12.02 -11.56
CA ASP A 106 -12.59 13.22 -11.05
C ASP A 106 -12.59 13.34 -9.52
N SER A 107 -12.19 12.29 -8.79
CA SER A 107 -12.14 12.31 -7.33
C SER A 107 -11.08 13.29 -6.85
N THR A 108 -11.48 14.13 -5.91
CA THR A 108 -10.60 15.10 -5.25
C THR A 108 -9.80 14.48 -4.10
N CYS A 109 -10.09 13.25 -3.69
CA CYS A 109 -9.44 12.59 -2.57
C CYS A 109 -8.64 11.37 -3.02
N THR A 110 -7.35 11.61 -3.25
CA THR A 110 -6.35 10.62 -3.70
C THR A 110 -5.48 10.10 -2.57
N LYS A 111 -5.70 10.60 -1.35
CA LYS A 111 -4.96 10.23 -0.16
C LYS A 111 -5.51 8.95 0.46
N TYR A 112 -4.61 8.14 0.99
CA TYR A 112 -4.95 6.91 1.69
C TYR A 112 -4.18 6.84 3.01
N LEU A 113 -4.84 6.29 4.03
CA LEU A 113 -4.30 6.13 5.37
C LEU A 113 -4.07 4.66 5.66
N LEU A 114 -2.93 4.33 6.25
CA LEU A 114 -2.60 2.99 6.70
C LEU A 114 -3.49 2.64 7.89
N VAL A 115 -4.36 1.64 7.71
CA VAL A 115 -5.32 1.22 8.74
C VAL A 115 -4.90 -0.06 9.44
N SER A 116 -4.17 -0.93 8.74
CA SER A 116 -3.67 -2.17 9.31
C SER A 116 -2.54 -2.77 8.49
N MET A 117 -1.88 -3.76 9.07
CA MET A 117 -0.88 -4.57 8.41
C MET A 117 -0.87 -5.98 8.96
N VAL A 118 -0.66 -6.95 8.07
CA VAL A 118 -0.29 -8.31 8.44
C VAL A 118 1.22 -8.35 8.58
N CYS A 119 1.70 -8.95 9.66
CA CYS A 119 3.11 -9.06 9.96
C CYS A 119 3.50 -10.48 10.36
N LEU A 120 4.77 -10.78 10.22
CA LEU A 120 5.38 -12.06 10.57
C LEU A 120 6.42 -11.83 11.67
N SER A 121 6.29 -12.56 12.78
CA SER A 121 7.25 -12.56 13.90
C SER A 121 7.72 -13.99 14.12
N GLY A 122 8.99 -14.26 13.81
CA GLY A 122 9.44 -15.65 13.61
C GLY A 122 8.62 -16.32 12.51
N ASP A 123 7.89 -17.38 12.87
CA ASP A 123 7.04 -18.16 11.95
C ASP A 123 5.53 -17.92 12.16
N LEU A 124 5.16 -16.95 13.02
CA LEU A 124 3.77 -16.70 13.39
C LEU A 124 3.29 -15.36 12.87
N TYR A 125 2.12 -15.38 12.22
CA TYR A 125 1.46 -14.18 11.76
C TYR A 125 0.81 -13.42 12.94
N ASN A 126 0.89 -12.10 12.85
CA ASN A 126 0.23 -11.16 13.73
C ASN A 126 -0.33 -9.99 12.91
N CYS A 127 -1.26 -9.24 13.49
CA CYS A 127 -1.85 -8.08 12.87
C CYS A 127 -1.49 -6.84 13.69
N VAL A 128 -1.10 -5.76 13.03
CA VAL A 128 -0.99 -4.44 13.66
C VAL A 128 -2.02 -3.53 13.03
N ALA A 129 -2.95 -2.98 13.81
CA ALA A 129 -4.08 -2.19 13.33
C ALA A 129 -4.17 -0.85 14.06
N TYR A 130 -4.64 0.18 13.35
CA TYR A 130 -4.90 1.49 13.91
C TYR A 130 -6.35 1.55 14.41
N GLU A 131 -6.53 1.46 15.72
CA GLU A 131 -7.83 1.38 16.39
C GLU A 131 -7.93 2.47 17.45
N ASN A 132 -9.08 3.16 17.51
CA ASN A 132 -9.33 4.17 18.54
C ASN A 132 -8.20 5.20 18.68
N LYS A 133 -7.62 5.61 17.54
CA LYS A 133 -6.49 6.55 17.43
C LYS A 133 -5.14 6.05 17.95
N ARG A 134 -4.97 4.73 18.12
CA ARG A 134 -3.71 4.11 18.56
C ARG A 134 -3.39 2.87 17.74
N TRP A 135 -2.11 2.54 17.63
CA TRP A 135 -1.67 1.29 17.04
C TRP A 135 -1.75 0.16 18.07
N VAL A 136 -2.31 -0.95 17.64
CA VAL A 136 -2.54 -2.13 18.46
C VAL A 136 -2.04 -3.36 17.72
N ARG A 137 -1.30 -4.23 18.39
CA ARG A 137 -0.94 -5.56 17.88
C ARG A 137 -1.91 -6.61 18.40
N HIS A 138 -2.41 -7.43 17.48
CA HIS A 138 -3.14 -8.66 17.75
C HIS A 138 -2.24 -9.84 17.44
N PHE A 139 -1.93 -10.62 18.46
CA PHE A 139 -1.09 -11.81 18.33
C PHE A 139 -1.67 -12.98 19.12
N CYS A 140 -2.01 -14.06 18.43
CA CYS A 140 -2.76 -15.17 19.00
C CYS A 140 -4.07 -14.66 19.66
N SER A 141 -4.24 -14.87 20.96
CA SER A 141 -5.38 -14.37 21.75
C SER A 141 -5.10 -13.07 22.51
N GLN A 142 -3.94 -12.45 22.28
CA GLN A 142 -3.50 -11.26 23.00
C GLN A 142 -3.64 -9.98 22.16
N LYS A 143 -3.96 -8.90 22.85
CA LYS A 143 -4.06 -7.54 22.30
C LYS A 143 -3.08 -6.64 23.05
N GLU A 144 -2.12 -6.06 22.34
CA GLU A 144 -1.06 -5.20 22.90
C GLU A 144 -1.26 -3.77 22.37
N ASP A 145 -1.42 -2.77 23.26
CA ASP A 145 -1.42 -1.35 22.87
C ASP A 145 0.03 -0.89 22.64
N ILE A 146 0.32 -0.49 21.40
CA ILE A 146 1.64 -0.01 20.96
C ILE A 146 1.74 1.51 21.13
N GLY A 147 0.62 2.23 20.99
CA GLY A 147 0.55 3.68 21.02
C GLY A 147 0.69 4.33 19.64
N GLU A 148 1.77 5.06 19.41
CA GLU A 148 1.98 5.85 18.18
C GLU A 148 2.83 5.11 17.14
N TRP A 149 2.97 5.68 15.94
CA TRP A 149 3.71 5.06 14.83
C TRP A 149 5.17 4.75 15.18
N ASP A 150 5.84 5.65 15.89
CA ASP A 150 7.21 5.42 16.36
C ASP A 150 7.29 4.21 17.32
N GLY A 151 6.22 3.94 18.06
CA GLY A 151 6.07 2.73 18.86
C GLY A 151 6.01 1.47 18.02
N VAL A 152 5.33 1.51 16.86
CA VAL A 152 5.28 0.39 15.89
C VAL A 152 6.69 0.09 15.37
N LEU A 153 7.42 1.12 14.94
CA LEU A 153 8.80 0.97 14.46
C LEU A 153 9.73 0.42 15.56
N SER A 154 9.60 0.93 16.79
CA SER A 154 10.35 0.42 17.93
C SER A 154 10.00 -1.04 18.28
N MET A 155 8.73 -1.43 18.13
CA MET A 155 8.30 -2.81 18.37
C MET A 155 8.85 -3.74 17.29
N PHE A 156 8.82 -3.31 16.03
CA PHE A 156 9.36 -4.09 14.91
C PHE A 156 10.84 -4.36 15.07
N ARG A 157 11.58 -3.35 15.54
CA ARG A 157 12.98 -3.49 15.98
C ARG A 157 13.17 -4.54 17.06
N LYS A 158 12.38 -4.45 18.12
CA LYS A 158 12.60 -5.27 19.32
C LYS A 158 12.25 -6.74 19.10
N LEU A 159 11.27 -7.00 18.25
CA LEU A 159 10.67 -8.33 18.06
C LEU A 159 10.95 -8.93 16.67
N ASN A 160 11.82 -8.29 15.87
CA ASN A 160 12.15 -8.67 14.49
C ASN A 160 10.89 -8.95 13.65
N ILE A 161 9.92 -8.05 13.75
CA ILE A 161 8.64 -8.19 13.05
C ILE A 161 8.78 -7.67 11.63
N ARG A 162 8.40 -8.50 10.67
CA ARG A 162 8.37 -8.15 9.25
C ARG A 162 6.94 -7.81 8.84
N PRO A 163 6.65 -6.61 8.32
CA PRO A 163 5.37 -6.37 7.65
C PRO A 163 5.32 -7.14 6.32
N GLU A 164 4.23 -7.85 6.08
CA GLU A 164 3.99 -8.66 4.89
C GLU A 164 2.99 -7.99 3.96
N ILE A 165 1.91 -7.43 4.52
CA ILE A 165 0.85 -6.77 3.74
C ILE A 165 0.41 -5.53 4.49
N LEU A 166 0.45 -4.38 3.82
CA LEU A 166 -0.06 -3.11 4.30
C LEU A 166 -1.43 -2.84 3.69
N PHE A 167 -2.40 -2.44 4.51
CA PHE A 167 -3.74 -2.08 4.10
C PHE A 167 -3.96 -0.60 4.31
N PHE A 168 -4.27 0.09 3.22
CA PHE A 168 -4.60 1.50 3.21
C PHE A 168 -6.06 1.69 2.81
N GLU A 169 -6.75 2.60 3.49
CA GLU A 169 -8.11 3.02 3.13
C GLU A 169 -8.09 4.43 2.56
N ASN A 170 -8.95 4.69 1.57
CA ASN A 170 -9.09 6.02 1.00
C ASN A 170 -9.58 7.00 2.10
N ALA A 171 -8.92 8.15 2.22
CA ALA A 171 -9.21 9.16 3.23
C ALA A 171 -10.51 9.95 2.97
N MET A 172 -11.29 9.57 1.95
CA MET A 172 -12.61 10.13 1.65
C MET A 172 -13.49 10.14 2.90
N PRO A 173 -14.13 11.28 3.22
CA PRO A 173 -15.15 11.31 4.25
C PRO A 173 -16.26 10.31 3.90
N ARG A 174 -16.67 9.48 4.87
CA ARG A 174 -17.71 8.44 4.69
C ARG A 174 -18.99 8.97 4.04
N ASP A 175 -19.32 10.24 4.26
CA ASP A 175 -20.53 10.89 3.71
C ASP A 175 -20.48 11.09 2.18
N GLN A 176 -19.27 11.22 1.59
CA GLN A 176 -19.10 11.32 0.13
C GLN A 176 -19.10 9.95 -0.55
N MET A 177 -18.80 8.88 0.20
CA MET A 177 -18.79 7.50 -0.31
C MET A 177 -20.19 7.04 -0.74
N PHE A 178 -21.25 7.51 -0.07
CA PHE A 178 -22.65 7.20 -0.38
C PHE A 178 -23.29 8.16 -1.41
N SER A 179 -22.67 9.31 -1.67
CA SER A 179 -23.20 10.31 -2.63
C SER A 179 -22.96 9.92 -4.09
N ALA A 180 -21.97 9.05 -4.35
CA ALA A 180 -21.67 8.54 -5.70
C ALA A 180 -22.64 7.43 -6.16
N GLU A 181 -23.43 6.85 -5.25
CA GLU A 181 -24.37 5.74 -5.55
C GLU A 181 -25.81 6.22 -5.84
N GLY A 182 -26.07 7.54 -5.82
CA GLY A 182 -27.42 8.10 -5.79
C GLY A 182 -27.93 8.89 -7.00
N SER A 183 -27.23 8.93 -8.14
CA SER A 183 -27.69 9.68 -9.33
C SER A 183 -28.28 8.79 -10.42
N GLY A 184 -29.33 8.06 -10.06
CA GLY A 184 -30.15 7.25 -10.99
C GLY A 184 -31.63 7.35 -10.64
N GLY A 185 -32.15 8.57 -10.48
CA GLY A 185 -33.56 8.82 -10.21
C GLY A 185 -34.28 9.36 -11.45
N SER A 186 -35.17 8.54 -12.01
CA SER A 186 -36.14 8.90 -13.05
C SER A 186 -36.84 10.23 -12.74
N LYS A 187 -36.95 11.09 -13.76
CA LYS A 187 -38.03 12.08 -13.84
C LYS A 187 -38.87 11.73 -15.05
N ASP A 188 -39.90 10.92 -14.79
CA ASP A 188 -41.12 10.92 -15.56
C ASP A 188 -41.91 12.18 -15.18
N GLU A 189 -42.11 13.08 -16.13
CA GLU A 189 -43.32 13.91 -16.25
C GLU A 189 -43.53 14.30 -17.72
#